data_AF-A0A917TUG4-F1
#
_entry.id   AF-A0A917TUG4-F1
#
_cell.length_a   1.000
_cell.length_b   1.000
_cell.length_c   1.000
_cell.angle_alpha   90.00
_cell.angle_beta   90.00
_cell.angle_gamma   90.00
#
_symmetry.space_group_name_H-M   'P 1'
#
loop_
_entity.id
_entity.type
_entity.pdbx_description
1 polymer ?
#
loop_
_entity_poly.entity_id
_entity_poly.type
_entity_poly.pdbx_seq_one_letter_code
_entity_poly.pdbx_strand_id
1 'polypeptide(L)' 'MSLNPEEKQHVAKELRENFKHAGLTPEVIQADLAFSHEQYEEAIKLGPTTDEEAVSRLRNYLAEKLEEQGKEPYSGS' A
#
# COMPACT_ATOMS: atom_id res chain seq x y z
N MET A 1 -2.79 13.51 -8.30
CA MET A 1 -2.81 13.34 -9.77
C MET A 1 -3.79 12.21 -10.02
N SER A 2 -4.85 12.41 -10.81
CA SER A 2 -5.84 11.35 -11.02
C SER A 2 -5.24 10.21 -11.84
N LEU A 3 -5.01 9.06 -11.20
CA LEU A 3 -4.58 7.83 -11.85
C LEU A 3 -5.69 7.31 -12.78
N ASN A 4 -5.33 6.91 -14.00
CA ASN A 4 -6.22 6.20 -14.90
C ASN A 4 -6.55 4.80 -14.34
N PRO A 5 -7.63 4.14 -14.78
CA PRO A 5 -8.04 2.83 -14.26
C PRO A 5 -6.93 1.76 -14.32
N GLU A 6 -6.16 1.75 -15.41
CA GLU A 6 -5.01 0.84 -15.57
C GLU A 6 -3.92 1.14 -14.54
N GLU A 7 -3.52 2.42 -14.40
CA GLU A 7 -2.56 2.87 -13.38
C GLU A 7 -3.00 2.49 -11.96
N LYS A 8 -4.30 2.61 -11.65
CA LYS A 8 -4.84 2.18 -10.35
C LYS A 8 -4.67 0.68 -10.13
N GLN A 9 -4.87 -0.14 -11.16
CA GLN A 9 -4.65 -1.58 -11.05
C GLN A 9 -3.17 -1.92 -10.83
N HIS A 10 -2.26 -1.21 -11.52
CA HIS A 10 -0.83 -1.37 -11.33
C HIS A 10 -0.41 -1.02 -9.90
N VAL A 11 -0.85 0.14 -9.38
CA VAL A 11 -0.55 0.57 -8.01
C VAL A 11 -1.18 -0.37 -6.97
N ALA A 12 -2.43 -0.80 -7.17
CA ALA A 12 -3.06 -1.75 -6.24
C ALA A 12 -2.32 -3.09 -6.21
N LYS A 13 -1.83 -3.56 -7.37
CA LYS A 13 -0.99 -4.75 -7.44
C LYS A 13 0.34 -4.54 -6.72
N GLU A 14 0.98 -3.40 -6.95
CA GLU A 14 2.23 -3.01 -6.28
C GLU A 14 2.10 -3.09 -4.75
N LEU A 15 1.10 -2.43 -4.18
CA LEU A 15 0.85 -2.41 -2.74
C LEU A 15 0.61 -3.81 -2.17
N ARG A 16 -0.17 -4.65 -2.87
CA ARG A 16 -0.48 -6.01 -2.43
C ARG A 16 0.74 -6.93 -2.47
N GLU A 17 1.57 -6.81 -3.50
CA GLU A 17 2.80 -7.61 -3.60
C GLU A 17 3.82 -7.15 -2.55
N ASN A 18 3.99 -5.84 -2.35
CA ASN A 18 4.84 -5.30 -1.29
C ASN A 18 4.37 -5.70 0.09
N PHE A 19 3.06 -5.66 0.34
CA PHE A 19 2.47 -6.14 1.59
C PHE A 19 2.80 -7.61 1.87
N LYS A 20 2.61 -8.49 0.88
CA LYS A 20 2.96 -9.92 1.01
C LYS A 20 4.46 -10.10 1.21
N HIS A 21 5.28 -9.35 0.47
CA HIS A 21 6.73 -9.47 0.52
C HIS A 21 7.31 -8.98 1.86
N ALA A 22 6.69 -7.96 2.45
CA ALA A 22 7.04 -7.43 3.76
C ALA A 22 6.65 -8.38 4.90
N GLY A 23 5.77 -9.36 4.65
CA GLY A 23 5.35 -10.35 5.64
C GLY A 23 4.56 -9.75 6.80
N LEU A 24 3.89 -8.63 6.57
CA LEU A 24 3.13 -7.89 7.58
C LEU A 24 1.68 -8.39 7.67
N THR A 25 1.01 -8.04 8.77
CA THR A 25 -0.44 -8.24 8.90
C THR A 25 -1.19 -6.92 8.72
N PRO A 26 -2.48 -6.95 8.34
CA PRO A 26 -3.29 -5.74 8.24
C PRO A 26 -3.35 -4.96 9.55
N GLU A 27 -3.34 -5.65 10.69
CA GLU A 27 -3.42 -5.06 12.03
C GLU A 27 -2.18 -4.22 12.36
N VAL A 28 -0.98 -4.68 11.97
CA VAL A 28 0.28 -3.94 12.17
C VAL A 28 0.24 -2.63 11.38
N ILE A 29 -0.19 -2.69 10.12
CA ILE A 29 -0.31 -1.50 9.26
C ILE A 29 -1.34 -0.52 9.81
N GLN A 30 -2.48 -1.03 10.25
CA GLN A 30 -3.53 -0.20 10.86
C GLN A 30 -3.03 0.49 12.13
N ALA A 31 -2.29 -0.20 12.98
CA ALA A 31 -1.72 0.37 14.19
C ALA A 31 -0.64 1.42 13.88
N ASP A 32 0.32 1.10 13.02
CA ASP A 32 1.45 1.98 12.70
C ASP A 32 1.03 3.24 11.93
N LEU A 33 0.08 3.12 11.01
CA LEU A 33 -0.41 4.24 10.20
C LEU A 33 -1.62 4.95 10.81
N ALA A 34 -2.13 4.45 11.94
CA ALA A 34 -3.41 4.86 12.53
C ALA A 34 -4.57 4.79 11.52
N PHE A 35 -4.58 3.76 10.66
CA PHE A 35 -5.66 3.53 9.71
C PHE A 35 -6.82 2.81 10.38
N SER A 36 -8.02 3.25 10.05
CA SER A 36 -9.22 2.44 10.23
C SER A 36 -9.20 1.24 9.28
N HIS A 37 -9.96 0.19 9.60
CA HIS A 37 -10.09 -0.99 8.73
C HIS A 37 -10.48 -0.59 7.29
N GLU A 38 -11.48 0.28 7.15
CA GLU A 38 -11.96 0.78 5.86
C GLU A 38 -10.88 1.56 5.10
N GLN A 39 -10.12 2.42 5.78
CA GLN A 39 -9.03 3.18 5.15
C GLN A 39 -7.93 2.25 4.62
N TYR A 40 -7.57 1.22 5.39
CA TYR A 40 -6.62 0.21 4.93
C TYR A 40 -7.15 -0.57 3.73
N GLU A 41 -8.40 -1.03 3.79
CA GLU A 41 -9.01 -1.79 2.69
C GLU A 41 -9.12 -0.97 1.40
N GLU A 42 -9.54 0.28 1.49
CA GLU A 42 -9.61 1.19 0.35
C GLU A 42 -8.20 1.46 -0.20
N ALA A 43 -7.23 1.81 0.67
CA ALA A 43 -5.86 2.12 0.26
C ALA A 43 -5.15 0.92 -0.41
N ILE A 44 -5.27 -0.30 0.13
CA ILE A 44 -4.60 -1.48 -0.45
C ILE A 44 -5.28 -2.00 -1.72
N LYS A 45 -6.52 -1.61 -1.97
CA LYS A 45 -7.28 -1.99 -3.18
C LYS A 45 -7.38 -0.88 -4.21
N LEU A 46 -6.99 0.35 -3.86
CA LEU A 46 -7.34 1.58 -4.60
C LEU A 46 -8.85 1.59 -4.91
N GLY A 47 -9.66 1.36 -3.87
CA GLY A 47 -11.11 1.43 -3.91
C GLY A 47 -11.67 2.80 -4.35
N PRO A 48 -12.98 2.88 -4.60
CA PRO A 48 -13.63 4.07 -5.16
C PRO A 48 -13.58 5.29 -4.24
N THR A 49 -13.45 5.10 -2.93
CA THR A 49 -13.39 6.17 -1.92
C THR A 49 -11.98 6.38 -1.38
N THR A 50 -10.99 5.79 -2.03
CA THR A 50 -9.59 5.87 -1.62
C THR A 50 -9.08 7.30 -1.57
N ASP A 51 -8.47 7.62 -0.46
CA ASP A 51 -7.73 8.86 -0.25
C ASP A 51 -6.29 8.74 -0.79
N GLU A 52 -5.84 9.72 -1.58
CA GLU A 52 -4.51 9.73 -2.19
C GLU A 52 -3.39 9.77 -1.12
N GLU A 53 -3.62 10.43 0.02
CA GLU A 53 -2.66 10.50 1.13
C GLU A 53 -2.55 9.14 1.81
N ALA A 54 -3.67 8.45 2.05
CA ALA A 54 -3.67 7.10 2.61
C ALA A 54 -2.89 6.10 1.72
N VAL A 55 -3.03 6.19 0.40
CA VAL A 55 -2.24 5.37 -0.55
C VAL A 55 -0.76 5.69 -0.45
N SER A 56 -0.40 6.97 -0.46
CA SER A 56 1.00 7.39 -0.39
C SER A 56 1.66 6.95 0.92
N ARG A 57 0.94 7.06 2.05
CA ARG A 57 1.43 6.63 3.37
C ARG A 57 1.62 5.11 3.41
N LEU A 58 0.66 4.34 2.89
CA LEU A 58 0.80 2.88 2.80
C LEU A 58 1.98 2.47 1.92
N ARG A 59 2.15 3.12 0.77
CA ARG A 59 3.25 2.85 -0.16
C ARG A 59 4.61 3.07 0.48
N ASN A 60 4.80 4.24 1.10
CA ASN A 60 6.05 4.61 1.76
C ASN A 60 6.37 3.65 2.91
N TYR A 61 5.38 3.37 3.76
CA TYR A 61 5.54 2.44 4.87
C TYR A 61 5.95 1.04 4.40
N LEU A 62 5.33 0.51 3.35
CA LEU A 62 5.71 -0.78 2.79
C LEU A 62 7.13 -0.77 2.21
N ALA A 63 7.53 0.31 1.53
CA ALA A 63 8.90 0.47 1.03
C ALA A 63 9.90 0.49 2.19
N GLU A 64 9.67 1.32 3.21
CA GLU A 64 10.52 1.40 4.40
C GLU A 64 10.65 0.03 5.08
N LYS A 65 9.54 -0.70 5.26
CA LYS A 65 9.55 -2.03 5.89
C LYS A 65 10.30 -3.07 5.07
N LEU A 66 10.32 -2.93 3.74
CA LEU A 66 11.09 -3.81 2.86
C LEU A 66 12.58 -3.45 2.91
N GLU A 67 12.91 -2.17 2.86
CA GLU A 67 14.28 -1.69 2.99
C GLU A 67 14.91 -2.08 4.34
N GLU A 68 14.16 -1.97 5.45
CA GLU A 68 14.57 -2.44 6.77
C GLU A 68 14.87 -3.95 6.80
N GLN A 69 14.20 -4.73 5.94
CA GLN A 69 14.43 -6.17 5.76
C GLN A 69 15.54 -6.50 4.75
N GLY A 70 16.18 -5.49 4.14
CA GLY A 70 17.14 -5.66 3.05
C GLY A 70 16.51 -6.18 1.75
N LYS A 71 15.21 -5.94 1.56
CA LYS A 71 14.43 -6.33 0.37
C LYS A 71 14.16 -5.10 -0.49
N GLU A 72 14.09 -5.31 -1.80
CA GLU A 72 13.70 -4.26 -2.73
C GLU A 72 12.17 -4.21 -2.86
N PRO A 73 11.54 -3.02 -2.79
CA PRO A 73 10.13 -2.88 -3.06
C PRO A 73 9.83 -3.25 -4.51
N TYR A 74 8.75 -4.00 -4.71
CA TYR A 74 8.18 -4.20 -6.03
C TYR A 74 7.73 -2.84 -6.55
N SER A 75 8.41 -2.36 -7.58
CA SER A 75 8.00 -1.24 -8.42
C SER A 75 7.48 -1.83 -9.71
N GLY A 76 6.16 -1.90 -9.88
CA GLY A 76 5.53 -2.54 -11.03
C GLY A 76 5.99 -1.91 -12.34
N SER A 77 6.95 -2.55 -13.01
CA SER A 77 7.40 -2.25 -14.37
C SER A 77 6.65 -3.09 -15.40
#